data_AF-A0A963MW66-F1
#
_entry.id   AF-A0A963MW66-F1
#
_cell.length_a   1.000
_cell.length_b   1.000
_cell.length_c   1.000
_cell.angle_alpha   90.00
_cell.angle_beta   90.00
_cell.angle_gamma   90.00
#
_symmetry.space_group_name_H-M   'P 1'
#
loop_
_entity.id
_entity.type
_entity.pdbx_description
1 polymer ?
#
loop_
_entity_poly.entity_id
_entity_poly.type
_entity_poly.pdbx_seq_one_letter_code
_entity_poly.pdbx_strand_id
1 'polypeptide(L)'
;MKLRILLPDRVFADIGGVSRIVAESVDGAFGLLPRRLDCAVALAPGILLYETDADGEVCVAVDQGVLVKAGAEVRVSVRNAMAGTDLGSLREAVDREFLALDAQEKTLRDALNKLEGSLVRRLADFSHD
;
A
#
# COMPACT_ATOMS: atom_id res chain seq x y z
N MET A 1 -16.25 -7.97 10.57
CA MET A 1 -15.96 -7.93 9.11
C MET A 1 -14.73 -8.80 8.84
N LYS A 2 -14.44 -9.10 7.57
CA LYS A 2 -13.30 -9.94 7.17
C LYS A 2 -12.24 -9.07 6.48
N LEU A 3 -11.02 -9.05 7.00
CA LEU A 3 -9.89 -8.30 6.46
C LEU A 3 -8.97 -9.23 5.69
N ARG A 4 -8.64 -8.86 4.45
CA ARG A 4 -7.64 -9.53 3.63
C ARG A 4 -6.57 -8.54 3.19
N ILE A 5 -5.32 -8.81 3.52
CA ILE A 5 -4.17 -8.05 3.05
C ILE A 5 -3.47 -8.89 1.98
N LEU A 6 -3.33 -8.32 0.80
CA LEU A 6 -2.89 -8.96 -0.42
C LEU A 6 -1.64 -8.26 -0.93
N LEU A 7 -0.59 -9.04 -1.14
CA LEU A 7 0.62 -8.66 -1.84
C LEU A 7 0.56 -9.22 -3.27
N PRO A 8 1.37 -8.71 -4.21
CA PRO A 8 1.37 -9.20 -5.59
C PRO A 8 1.69 -10.71 -5.70
N ASP A 9 2.48 -11.25 -4.78
CA ASP A 9 2.97 -12.62 -4.79
C ASP A 9 2.23 -13.55 -3.82
N ARG A 10 1.51 -13.02 -2.81
CA ARG A 10 0.88 -13.84 -1.76
C ARG A 10 -0.24 -13.13 -1.00
N VAL A 11 -1.04 -13.94 -0.30
CA VAL A 11 -1.95 -13.44 0.75
C VAL A 11 -1.14 -13.21 2.02
N PHE A 12 -1.02 -11.96 2.45
CA PHE A 12 -0.28 -11.59 3.66
C PHE A 12 -1.07 -11.91 4.93
N ALA A 13 -2.36 -11.59 4.93
CA ALA A 13 -3.26 -11.87 6.05
C ALA A 13 -4.68 -12.15 5.55
N ASP A 14 -5.35 -13.12 6.17
CA ASP A 14 -6.79 -13.39 5.99
C ASP A 14 -7.45 -13.57 7.37
N ILE A 15 -8.06 -12.49 7.88
CA ILE A 15 -8.51 -12.36 9.27
C ILE A 15 -10.02 -12.19 9.32
N GLY A 16 -10.70 -13.08 10.04
CA GLY A 16 -12.12 -12.97 10.35
C GLY A 16 -12.38 -12.20 11.65
N GLY A 17 -13.63 -11.81 11.89
CA GLY A 17 -14.03 -11.26 13.19
C GLY A 17 -13.50 -9.86 13.50
N VAL A 18 -12.99 -9.12 12.52
CA VAL A 18 -12.45 -7.78 12.74
C VAL A 18 -13.56 -6.80 13.15
N SER A 19 -13.35 -6.09 14.24
CA SER A 19 -14.30 -5.13 14.83
C SER A 19 -13.99 -3.68 14.44
N ARG A 20 -12.73 -3.36 14.12
CA ARG A 20 -12.27 -2.03 13.74
C ARG A 20 -11.07 -2.10 12.81
N ILE A 21 -10.99 -1.19 11.85
CA ILE A 21 -9.80 -0.99 11.00
C ILE A 21 -9.49 0.51 10.96
N VAL A 22 -8.23 0.89 11.05
CA VAL A 22 -7.73 2.25 10.82
C VAL A 22 -6.60 2.17 9.81
N ALA A 23 -6.61 3.04 8.82
CA ALA A 23 -5.57 3.12 7.79
C ALA A 23 -5.33 4.57 7.39
N GLU A 24 -4.24 4.80 6.66
CA GLU A 24 -3.85 6.11 6.16
C GLU A 24 -4.12 6.21 4.65
N SER A 25 -4.83 7.25 4.25
CA SER A 25 -5.03 7.63 2.85
C SER A 25 -4.17 8.85 2.52
N VAL A 26 -4.13 9.21 1.24
CA VAL A 26 -3.49 10.45 0.78
C VAL A 26 -4.08 11.71 1.43
N ASP A 27 -5.34 11.66 1.86
CA ASP A 27 -6.06 12.77 2.50
C ASP A 27 -6.00 12.70 4.04
N GLY A 28 -5.28 11.72 4.59
CA GLY A 28 -5.11 11.49 6.02
C GLY A 28 -5.72 10.18 6.52
N ALA A 29 -5.74 10.03 7.85
CA ALA A 29 -6.18 8.81 8.51
C ALA A 29 -7.71 8.63 8.50
N PHE A 30 -8.17 7.39 8.33
CA PHE A 30 -9.59 7.04 8.36
C PHE A 30 -9.85 5.70 9.04
N GLY A 31 -11.05 5.56 9.61
CA GLY A 31 -11.51 4.35 10.28
C GLY A 31 -12.66 3.67 9.53
N LEU A 32 -12.68 2.34 9.59
CA LEU A 32 -13.79 1.50 9.15
C LEU A 32 -14.34 0.72 10.35
N LEU A 33 -15.65 0.75 10.48
CA LEU A 33 -16.43 -0.07 11.40
C LEU A 33 -17.35 -1.01 10.61
N PRO A 34 -17.84 -2.09 11.22
CA PRO A 34 -18.81 -2.97 10.61
C PRO A 34 -20.03 -2.17 10.13
N ARG A 35 -20.56 -2.53 8.96
CA ARG A 35 -21.70 -1.85 8.28
C ARG A 35 -21.40 -0.43 7.77
N ARG A 36 -20.15 0.02 7.72
CA ARG A 36 -19.76 1.16 6.90
C ARG A 36 -20.24 0.95 5.45
N LEU A 37 -20.57 2.00 4.70
CA LEU A 37 -20.90 1.87 3.27
C LEU A 37 -19.69 1.41 2.45
N ASP A 38 -19.96 0.78 1.31
CA ASP A 38 -18.92 0.30 0.39
C ASP A 38 -18.09 1.48 -0.16
N CYS A 39 -16.79 1.28 -0.25
CA CYS A 39 -15.86 2.31 -0.72
C CYS A 39 -14.58 1.71 -1.29
N ALA A 40 -13.89 2.52 -2.10
CA ALA A 40 -12.52 2.29 -2.51
C ALA A 40 -11.69 3.52 -2.15
N VAL A 41 -10.53 3.32 -1.55
CA VAL A 41 -9.65 4.40 -1.06
C VAL A 41 -8.21 4.07 -1.42
N ALA A 42 -7.49 5.05 -1.98
CA ALA A 42 -6.05 4.95 -2.17
C ALA A 42 -5.34 5.08 -0.82
N LEU A 43 -4.48 4.11 -0.52
CA LEU A 43 -3.69 4.08 0.70
C LEU A 43 -2.35 4.77 0.47
N ALA A 44 -1.94 5.57 1.46
CA ALA A 44 -0.57 6.06 1.58
C ALA A 44 0.28 5.04 2.37
N PRO A 45 1.61 5.03 2.21
CA PRO A 45 2.49 4.24 3.06
C PRO A 45 2.30 4.64 4.53
N GLY A 46 2.06 3.67 5.41
CA GLY A 46 1.72 3.97 6.79
C GLY A 46 1.40 2.74 7.62
N ILE A 47 0.74 2.95 8.75
CA ILE A 47 0.33 1.88 9.65
C ILE A 47 -1.16 1.60 9.47
N LEU A 48 -1.48 0.37 9.10
CA LEU A 48 -2.82 -0.19 9.17
C LEU A 48 -2.99 -0.87 10.53
N LEU A 49 -4.00 -0.44 11.28
CA LEU A 49 -4.38 -1.06 12.53
C LEU A 49 -5.70 -1.82 12.32
N TYR A 50 -5.78 -3.03 12.83
CA TYR A 50 -7.05 -3.76 12.93
C TYR A 50 -7.24 -4.31 14.34
N GLU A 51 -8.49 -4.50 14.72
CA GLU A 51 -8.87 -4.97 16.04
C GLU A 51 -9.73 -6.24 15.94
N THR A 52 -9.42 -7.22 16.77
CA THR A 52 -10.21 -8.45 16.93
C THR A 52 -10.44 -8.76 18.40
N ASP A 53 -11.51 -9.50 18.70
CA ASP A 53 -11.80 -9.91 20.09
C ASP A 53 -10.74 -10.86 20.66
N ALA A 54 -10.00 -11.58 19.80
CA ALA A 54 -9.00 -12.56 20.21
C ALA A 54 -7.63 -11.91 20.48
N ASP A 55 -7.18 -11.06 19.57
CA ASP A 55 -5.81 -10.51 19.57
C ASP A 55 -5.73 -9.04 20.04
N GLY A 56 -6.88 -8.39 20.26
CA GLY A 56 -6.94 -6.96 20.53
C GLY A 56 -6.50 -6.14 19.31
N GLU A 57 -5.76 -5.07 19.53
CA GLU A 57 -5.22 -4.20 18.48
C GLU A 57 -3.93 -4.76 17.88
N VAL A 58 -3.90 -4.91 16.56
CA VAL A 58 -2.74 -5.36 15.80
C VAL A 58 -2.36 -4.32 14.76
N CYS A 59 -1.06 -4.01 14.70
CA CYS A 59 -0.48 -3.04 13.77
C CYS A 59 0.25 -3.76 12.62
N VAL A 60 0.05 -3.28 11.40
CA VAL A 60 0.70 -3.75 10.18
C VAL A 60 1.22 -2.54 9.43
N ALA A 61 2.52 -2.51 9.15
CA ALA A 61 3.08 -1.54 8.22
C ALA A 61 2.65 -1.93 6.81
N VAL A 62 2.06 -1.00 6.07
CA VAL A 62 1.61 -1.18 4.70
C VAL A 62 2.22 -0.10 3.81
N ASP A 63 2.63 -0.50 2.61
CA ASP A 63 3.02 0.45 1.56
C ASP A 63 1.77 1.03 0.87
N GLN A 64 1.99 1.91 -0.09
CA GLN A 64 0.96 2.43 -0.99
C GLN A 64 0.17 1.31 -1.68
N GLY A 65 -1.12 1.57 -1.88
CA GLY A 65 -2.02 0.59 -2.48
C GLY A 65 -3.46 1.05 -2.50
N VAL A 66 -4.38 0.10 -2.51
CA VAL A 66 -5.82 0.37 -2.55
C VAL A 66 -6.53 -0.49 -1.52
N LEU A 67 -7.39 0.14 -0.73
CA LEU A 67 -8.36 -0.51 0.14
C LEU A 67 -9.71 -0.51 -0.55
N VAL A 68 -10.37 -1.67 -0.60
CA VAL A 68 -11.75 -1.81 -1.04
C VAL A 68 -12.57 -2.45 0.07
N LYS A 69 -13.61 -1.76 0.52
CA LYS A 69 -14.63 -2.31 1.41
C LYS A 69 -15.87 -2.63 0.58
N ALA A 70 -16.30 -3.89 0.59
CA ALA A 70 -17.53 -4.35 -0.06
C ALA A 70 -18.31 -5.30 0.87
N GLY A 71 -19.53 -4.94 1.25
CA GLY A 71 -20.35 -5.71 2.19
C GLY A 71 -19.66 -5.91 3.54
N ALA A 72 -19.31 -7.16 3.86
CA ALA A 72 -18.59 -7.53 5.08
C ALA A 72 -17.09 -7.80 4.86
N GLU A 73 -16.59 -7.68 3.63
CA GLU A 73 -15.17 -7.83 3.29
C GLU A 73 -14.47 -6.48 3.16
N VAL A 74 -13.23 -6.45 3.63
CA VAL A 74 -12.26 -5.39 3.39
C VAL A 74 -11.02 -6.04 2.78
N ARG A 75 -10.67 -5.61 1.56
CA ARG A 75 -9.47 -6.07 0.85
C ARG A 75 -8.48 -4.93 0.75
N VAL A 76 -7.25 -5.18 1.11
CA VAL A 76 -6.13 -4.24 1.07
C VAL A 76 -5.10 -4.81 0.11
N SER A 77 -4.95 -4.19 -1.04
CA SER A 77 -3.97 -4.59 -2.05
C SER A 77 -2.84 -3.59 -2.03
N VAL A 78 -1.67 -4.00 -1.54
CA VAL A 78 -0.50 -3.15 -1.33
C VAL A 78 0.73 -3.82 -1.92
N ARG A 79 1.78 -3.05 -2.24
CA ARG A 79 3.02 -3.62 -2.79
C ARG A 79 3.79 -4.42 -1.75
N ASN A 80 3.89 -3.88 -0.54
CA ASN A 80 4.59 -4.48 0.59
C ASN A 80 3.76 -4.34 1.87
N ALA A 81 3.93 -5.29 2.78
CA ALA A 81 3.30 -5.30 4.09
C ALA A 81 4.18 -6.07 5.09
N MET A 82 4.27 -5.56 6.31
CA MET A 82 5.05 -6.15 7.39
C MET A 82 4.25 -6.10 8.70
N ALA A 83 4.22 -7.22 9.42
CA ALA A 83 3.62 -7.32 10.74
C ALA A 83 4.74 -7.20 11.78
N GLY A 84 4.44 -6.56 12.91
CA GLY A 84 5.44 -6.32 13.95
C GLY A 84 4.78 -6.22 15.31
N THR A 85 5.50 -6.66 16.33
CA THR A 85 5.07 -6.54 17.74
C THR A 85 5.45 -5.20 18.35
N ASP A 86 6.39 -4.48 17.73
CA ASP A 86 6.84 -3.15 18.16
C ASP A 86 6.53 -2.09 17.11
N LEU A 87 5.80 -1.05 17.53
CA LEU A 87 5.37 0.04 16.67
C LEU A 87 6.56 0.89 16.16
N GLY A 88 7.63 1.00 16.96
CA GLY A 88 8.86 1.68 16.57
C GLY A 88 9.50 1.01 15.36
N SER A 89 9.67 -0.31 15.41
CA SER A 89 10.21 -1.11 14.31
C SER A 89 9.37 -1.02 13.03
N LEU A 90 8.03 -0.98 13.17
CA LEU A 90 7.11 -0.82 12.04
C LEU A 90 7.21 0.56 11.40
N ARG A 91 7.37 1.62 12.21
CA ARG A 91 7.56 2.98 11.69
C ARG A 91 8.87 3.10 10.91
N GLU A 92 9.95 2.54 11.42
CA GLU A 92 11.23 2.50 10.71
C GLU A 92 11.15 1.71 9.39
N ALA A 93 10.36 0.63 9.36
CA ALA A 93 10.13 -0.14 8.14
C ALA A 93 9.40 0.69 7.07
N VAL A 94 8.37 1.46 7.46
CA VAL A 94 7.69 2.38 6.53
C VAL A 94 8.66 3.42 5.98
N ASP A 95 9.46 4.04 6.84
CA ASP A 95 10.37 5.12 6.43
C ASP A 95 11.51 4.61 5.54
N ARG A 96 12.11 3.46 5.88
CA ARG A 96 13.29 2.93 5.15
C ARG A 96 12.92 2.06 3.97
N GLU A 97 11.95 1.15 4.10
CA GLU A 97 11.67 0.18 3.05
C GLU A 97 10.62 0.67 2.06
N PHE A 98 9.71 1.57 2.43
CA PHE A 98 8.66 2.01 1.49
C PHE A 98 9.01 3.34 0.84
N LEU A 99 9.37 4.35 1.63
CA LEU A 99 9.68 5.68 1.08
C LEU A 99 11.01 5.74 0.33
N ALA A 100 12.06 5.07 0.83
CA ALA A 100 13.38 5.12 0.18
C ALA A 100 13.41 4.31 -1.13
N LEU A 101 12.76 3.14 -1.15
CA LEU A 101 12.65 2.32 -2.36
C LEU A 101 11.86 3.03 -3.45
N ASP A 102 10.73 3.66 -3.13
CA ASP A 102 9.91 4.39 -4.11
C ASP A 102 10.68 5.57 -4.74
N ALA A 103 11.45 6.32 -3.93
CA ALA A 103 12.27 7.43 -4.43
C ALA A 103 13.40 6.97 -5.38
N GLN A 104 14.05 5.85 -5.05
CA GLN A 104 15.10 5.27 -5.89
C GLN A 104 14.53 4.71 -7.20
N GLU A 105 13.42 3.97 -7.13
CA GLU A 105 12.74 3.42 -8.31
C GLU A 105 12.30 4.53 -9.27
N LYS A 106 11.72 5.61 -8.71
CA LYS A 106 11.28 6.78 -9.48
C LYS A 106 12.44 7.45 -10.21
N THR A 107 13.56 7.64 -9.53
CA THR A 107 14.76 8.26 -10.12
C THR A 107 15.32 7.42 -11.27
N LEU A 108 15.38 6.09 -11.09
CA LEU A 108 15.85 5.17 -12.12
C LEU A 108 14.91 5.17 -13.34
N ARG A 109 13.60 5.10 -13.12
CA ARG A 109 12.58 5.10 -14.17
C ARG A 109 12.59 6.41 -14.96
N ASP A 110 12.76 7.55 -14.28
CA ASP A 110 12.87 8.85 -14.94
C ASP A 110 14.13 8.97 -15.81
N ALA A 111 15.25 8.39 -15.38
CA ALA A 111 16.47 8.34 -16.17
C ALA A 111 16.29 7.47 -17.43
N LEU A 112 15.65 6.30 -17.30
CA LEU A 112 15.34 5.41 -18.42
C LEU A 112 14.39 6.07 -19.43
N ASN A 113 13.30 6.67 -18.96
CA ASN A 113 12.34 7.39 -19.83
C ASN A 113 13.02 8.51 -20.63
N LYS A 114 13.96 9.25 -20.01
CA LYS A 114 14.75 10.28 -20.72
C LYS A 114 15.66 9.69 -21.78
N LEU A 115 16.33 8.56 -21.48
CA LEU A 115 17.19 7.87 -22.44
C LEU A 115 16.39 7.36 -23.63
N GLU A 116 15.27 6.67 -23.38
CA GLU A 116 14.36 6.16 -24.41
C GLU A 116 13.81 7.29 -25.29
N GLY A 117 13.31 8.38 -24.69
CA GLY A 117 12.84 9.54 -25.44
C GLY A 117 13.94 10.18 -26.30
N SER A 118 15.16 10.26 -25.78
CA SER A 118 16.31 10.81 -26.53
C SER A 118 16.75 9.91 -27.69
N LEU A 119 16.65 8.59 -27.52
CA LEU A 119 16.94 7.60 -28.55
C LEU A 119 15.92 7.69 -29.69
N VAL A 120 14.62 7.67 -29.36
CA VAL A 120 13.53 7.79 -30.35
C VAL A 120 13.68 9.07 -31.16
N ARG A 121 13.97 10.20 -30.51
CA ARG A 121 14.16 11.47 -31.20
C ARG A 121 15.33 11.43 -32.18
N ARG A 122 16.48 10.91 -31.75
CA ARG A 122 17.66 10.77 -32.62
C ARG A 122 17.41 9.84 -33.81
N LEU A 123 16.73 8.72 -33.60
CA LEU A 123 16.39 7.79 -34.69
C LEU A 123 15.38 8.39 -35.68
N ALA A 124 14.42 9.19 -35.21
CA ALA A 124 13.47 9.92 -36.06
C ALA A 124 14.18 10.98 -36.92
N ASP A 125 15.18 11.66 -36.38
CA ASP A 125 16.01 12.63 -37.11
C ASP A 125 16.83 11.92 -38.22
N PHE A 126 17.35 10.71 -37.96
CA PHE A 126 18.08 9.91 -38.96
C PHE A 126 17.22 9.29 -40.06
N SER A 127 15.89 9.23 -39.89
CA SER A 127 14.98 8.63 -40.87
C SER A 127 14.28 9.66 -41.78
N HIS A 128 14.63 10.94 -41.65
CA HIS A 128 14.19 12.03 -42.52
C HIS A 128 15.28 12.48 -43.54
N ASP A 129 16.39 11.75 -43.64
CA ASP A 129 17.37 11.78 -44.74
C ASP A 129 17.25 10.49 -45.58
#